data_AF-A0A948RKA5-F1
#
_entry.id   AF-A0A948RKA5-F1
#
_cell.length_a   1.000
_cell.length_b   1.000
_cell.length_c   1.000
_cell.angle_alpha   90.00
_cell.angle_beta   90.00
_cell.angle_gamma   90.00
#
_symmetry.space_group_name_H-M   'P 1'
#
loop_
_entity.id
_entity.type
_entity.pdbx_description
1 polymer ?
#
loop_
_entity_poly.entity_id
_entity_poly.type
_entity_poly.pdbx_seq_one_letter_code
_entity_poly.pdbx_strand_id
1 'polypeptide(L)' 'MTRGAHGHEKVGEEILRVLCPNCRNRVTIESGEDEVKCPHCGNKVKRPKKK' A
#
# COMPACT_ATOMS: atom_id res chain seq x y z
N MET A 1 -15.50 19.26 33.95
CA MET A 1 -14.23 18.54 33.62
C MET A 1 -14.57 17.32 32.76
N THR A 2 -15.07 17.52 31.54
CA THR A 2 -15.42 16.40 30.64
C THR A 2 -14.30 16.21 29.64
N ARG A 3 -13.46 15.19 29.88
CA ARG A 3 -12.42 14.74 28.96
C ARG A 3 -13.09 14.15 27.72
N GLY A 4 -12.95 14.81 26.58
CA GLY A 4 -13.45 14.33 25.30
C GLY A 4 -12.76 13.04 24.86
N ALA A 5 -13.54 12.05 24.45
CA ALA A 5 -13.04 10.80 23.88
C ALA A 5 -12.56 11.06 22.44
N HIS A 6 -11.24 11.09 22.23
CA HIS A 6 -10.65 11.10 20.90
C HIS A 6 -10.66 9.66 20.36
N GLY A 7 -11.80 9.23 19.83
CA GLY A 7 -11.93 7.97 19.09
C GLY A 7 -11.25 8.10 17.72
N HIS A 8 -9.95 7.79 17.66
CA HIS A 8 -9.25 7.69 16.37
C HIS A 8 -9.42 6.26 15.86
N GLU A 9 -10.54 6.01 15.18
CA GLU A 9 -10.76 4.78 14.42
C GLU A 9 -9.79 4.78 13.24
N LYS A 10 -8.62 4.18 13.43
CA LYS A 10 -7.71 3.89 12.32
C LYS A 10 -8.28 2.69 11.57
N VAL A 11 -9.23 2.94 10.67
CA VAL A 11 -9.52 2.01 9.57
C VAL A 11 -8.31 2.07 8.64
N GLY A 12 -7.26 1.35 9.04
CA GLY A 12 -5.98 1.31 8.36
C GLY A 12 -6.07 0.35 7.19
N GLU A 13 -6.65 0.80 6.07
CA GLU A 13 -6.35 0.17 4.79
C GLU A 13 -4.85 0.41 4.52
N GLU A 14 -4.03 -0.61 4.81
CA GLU A 14 -2.58 -0.53 4.67
C GLU A 14 -2.20 -0.54 3.19
N ILE A 15 -2.27 0.65 2.58
CA ILE A 15 -1.84 0.91 1.22
C ILE A 15 -0.31 0.93 1.16
N LEU A 16 0.30 -0.11 0.59
CA LEU A 16 1.74 -0.20 0.43
C LEU A 16 2.17 0.44 -0.89
N ARG A 17 3.00 1.49 -0.83
CA ARG A 17 3.56 2.13 -2.02
C ARG A 17 4.98 1.63 -2.26
N VAL A 18 5.21 1.01 -3.41
CA VAL A 18 6.51 0.46 -3.83
C VAL A 18 6.91 1.02 -5.19
N LEU A 19 8.19 0.88 -5.54
CA LEU A 19 8.68 1.23 -6.88
C LEU A 19 8.66 0.00 -7.77
N CYS A 20 8.16 0.15 -9.00
CA CYS A 20 8.23 -0.91 -10.00
C CYS A 20 9.70 -1.18 -10.36
N PRO A 21 10.17 -2.45 -10.35
CA PRO A 21 11.56 -2.77 -10.68
C PRO A 21 11.92 -2.53 -12.15
N ASN A 22 10.93 -2.42 -13.04
CA ASN A 22 11.15 -2.24 -14.47
C ASN A 22 11.23 -0.74 -14.84
N CYS A 23 10.19 0.03 -14.52
CA CYS A 23 10.10 1.43 -14.91
C CYS A 23 10.41 2.43 -13.79
N ARG A 24 10.64 1.96 -12.55
CA ARG A 24 10.85 2.80 -11.34
C ARG A 24 9.70 3.75 -10.99
N ASN A 25 8.54 3.59 -11.62
CA ASN A 25 7.34 4.32 -11.22
C ASN A 25 6.75 3.79 -9.92
N ARG A 26 6.03 4.66 -9.22
CA ARG A 26 5.32 4.33 -7.99
C ARG A 26 4.12 3.45 -8.31
N VAL A 27 4.01 2.36 -7.58
CA VAL A 27 2.92 1.39 -7.69
C VAL A 27 2.33 1.21 -6.31
N THR A 28 1.01 1.24 -6.26
CA THR A 28 0.23 1.11 -5.05
C THR A 28 -0.26 -0.33 -4.97
N ILE A 29 0.01 -1.00 -3.85
CA ILE A 29 -0.42 -2.36 -3.56
C ILE A 29 -1.37 -2.29 -2.36
N GLU A 30 -2.61 -2.71 -2.57
CA GLU A 30 -3.64 -2.72 -1.52
C GLU A 30 -3.39 -3.86 -0.51
N SER A 31 -3.97 -3.73 0.69
CA SER A 31 -3.83 -4.76 1.73
C SER A 31 -4.74 -5.94 1.40
N GLY A 32 -4.14 -6.98 0.81
CA GLY A 32 -4.85 -8.16 0.30
C GLY A 32 -4.25 -8.69 -1.00
N GLU A 33 -3.51 -7.84 -1.74
CA GLU A 33 -2.88 -8.25 -2.99
C GLU A 33 -1.38 -8.56 -2.79
N ASP A 34 -0.97 -9.78 -3.15
CA ASP A 34 0.44 -10.19 -3.17
C ASP A 34 1.17 -9.70 -4.44
N GLU A 35 0.44 -9.44 -5.53
CA GLU A 35 0.98 -8.91 -6.78
C GLU A 35 -0.01 -7.96 -7.45
N VAL A 36 0.50 -6.87 -8.01
CA VAL A 36 -0.30 -5.91 -8.79
C VAL A 36 0.40 -5.59 -10.10
N LYS A 37 -0.37 -5.21 -11.12
CA LYS A 37 0.19 -4.78 -12.40
C LYS A 37 0.55 -3.30 -12.34
N CYS A 38 1.78 -2.94 -12.69
CA CYS A 38 2.19 -1.55 -12.78
C CYS A 38 1.37 -0.83 -13.86
N PRO A 39 0.67 0.28 -13.54
CA PRO A 39 -0.16 1.00 -14.51
C PRO A 39 0.67 1.74 -15.58
N HIS A 40 1.97 1.91 -15.35
CA HIS A 40 2.84 2.67 -16.26
C HIS A 40 3.51 1.83 -17.34
N CYS A 41 3.97 0.62 -17.00
CA CYS A 41 4.67 -0.26 -17.96
C CYS A 41 3.99 -1.62 -18.14
N GLY A 42 2.97 -1.94 -17.34
CA GLY A 42 2.28 -3.22 -17.39
C GLY A 42 3.04 -4.38 -16.73
N ASN A 43 4.21 -4.14 -16.12
CA ASN A 43 4.97 -5.18 -15.43
C ASN A 43 4.30 -5.59 -14.11
N LYS A 44 4.39 -6.87 -13.74
CA LYS A 44 3.88 -7.37 -12.46
C LYS A 44 4.84 -6.99 -11.32
N VAL A 45 4.30 -6.37 -10.26
CA VAL A 45 5.04 -5.94 -9.08
C VAL A 45 4.52 -6.72 -7.88
N LYS A 46 5.41 -7.43 -7.20
CA LYS A 46 5.06 -8.22 -6.02
C LYS A 46 5.20 -7.40 -4.75
N ARG A 47 4.32 -7.65 -3.78
CA ARG A 47 4.40 -7.06 -2.44
C ARG A 47 5.68 -7.55 -1.75
N PRO A 48 6.60 -6.66 -1.34
CA PRO A 48 7.79 -7.07 -0.61
C PRO A 48 7.37 -7.63 0.76
N LYS A 49 7.56 -8.94 0.94
CA LYS A 49 7.42 -9.59 2.25
C LYS A 49 8.63 -9.17 3.08
N LYS A 50 8.43 -8.34 4.11
CA LYS A 50 9.47 -8.13 5.12
C LYS A 50 9.71 -9.48 5.79
N LYS A 51 10.92 -10.01 5.64
CA LYS A 51 11.40 -11.23 6.30
C LYS A 51 11.89 -10.91 7.70
#